data_AF-A0A7S1JNZ4-F1
#
_entry.id   AF-A0A7S1JNZ4-F1
#
_cell.length_a   1.000
_cell.length_b   1.000
_cell.length_c   1.000
_cell.angle_alpha   90.00
_cell.angle_beta   90.00
_cell.angle_gamma   90.00
#
_symmetry.space_group_name_H-M   'P 1'
#
loop_
_entity.id
_entity.type
_entity.pdbx_description
1 polymer ?
#
loop_
_entity_poly.entity_id
_entity_poly.type
_entity_poly.pdbx_seq_one_letter_code
_entity_poly.pdbx_strand_id
1 'polypeptide(L)'
;DVFVGVVCLIFFAIALFYVTDIGLHLLDTVDWYLASVLALFNGLVQSAAVGFFAKTDDQFEKIGKPATLIFGFGYIGACVVGTIFGFALPSVLNGGLGILVGIVIAVGAVILSWMMIDNSAGLSEVEKMWWLTMGNIETLRIELNETVAPGNTWWRITPMWSILMKYCYPPIMCILLGISFSENFGRYGDYPVQYQAIGAVFAFVGIFFVLLGMFLPSAYTMFLPPKETSEAELKAVVAGGTPPPPPPRDRDRERDL
;
A
#
# COMPACT_ATOMS: atom_id res chain seq x y z
N ASP A 1 7.83 -32.88 5.50
CA ASP A 1 6.98 -33.52 6.52
C ASP A 1 7.38 -33.19 7.95
N VAL A 2 8.60 -33.52 8.40
CA VAL A 2 9.05 -33.24 9.78
C VAL A 2 9.03 -31.74 10.12
N PHE A 3 9.48 -30.87 9.20
CA PHE A 3 9.44 -29.41 9.39
C PHE A 3 8.02 -28.88 9.64
N VAL A 4 7.06 -29.31 8.81
CA VAL A 4 5.65 -28.93 8.96
C VAL A 4 5.11 -29.43 10.30
N GLY A 5 5.45 -30.68 10.68
CA GLY A 5 5.06 -31.24 11.99
C GLY A 5 5.59 -30.43 13.18
N VAL A 6 6.86 -30.01 13.14
CA VAL A 6 7.46 -29.16 14.20
C VAL A 6 6.77 -27.80 14.27
N VAL A 7 6.51 -27.17 13.13
CA VAL A 7 5.82 -25.88 13.06
C VAL A 7 4.39 -26.01 13.60
N CYS A 8 3.65 -27.05 13.20
CA CYS A 8 2.31 -27.33 13.74
C CYS A 8 2.32 -27.55 15.25
N LEU A 9 3.33 -28.26 15.79
CA LEU A 9 3.44 -28.50 17.23
C LEU A 9 3.72 -27.19 18.00
N ILE A 10 4.57 -26.32 17.46
CA ILE A 10 4.84 -24.99 18.04
C ILE A 10 3.55 -24.16 18.07
N PHE A 11 2.82 -24.07 16.95
CA PHE A 11 1.56 -23.32 16.90
C PHE A 11 0.49 -23.93 17.81
N PHE A 12 0.43 -25.26 17.92
CA PHE A 12 -0.46 -25.93 18.86
C PHE A 12 -0.12 -25.59 20.32
N ALA A 13 1.16 -25.57 20.68
CA ALA A 13 1.61 -25.18 22.03
C ALA A 13 1.27 -23.73 22.36
N ILE A 14 1.40 -22.81 21.40
CA ILE A 14 1.01 -21.40 21.56
C ILE A 14 -0.52 -21.28 21.67
N ALA A 15 -1.27 -22.06 20.89
CA ALA A 15 -2.74 -22.06 20.94
C ALA A 15 -3.30 -22.51 22.30
N LEU A 16 -2.60 -23.39 23.03
CA LEU A 16 -3.02 -23.81 24.38
C LEU A 16 -3.11 -22.64 25.37
N PHE A 17 -2.30 -21.59 25.21
CA PHE A 17 -2.38 -20.40 26.06
C PHE A 17 -3.74 -19.69 25.93
N TYR A 18 -4.32 -19.72 24.72
CA TYR A 18 -5.62 -19.12 24.42
C TYR A 18 -6.83 -19.94 24.93
N VAL A 19 -6.61 -21.20 25.35
CA VAL A 19 -7.68 -22.06 25.91
C VAL A 19 -7.88 -21.83 27.42
N THR A 20 -6.99 -21.05 28.05
CA THR A 20 -7.12 -20.68 29.47
C THR A 20 -8.16 -19.57 29.67
N ASP A 21 -8.61 -19.34 30.91
CA ASP A 21 -9.55 -18.25 31.24
C ASP A 21 -9.01 -16.85 30.87
N ILE A 22 -7.68 -16.70 30.85
CA ILE A 22 -6.99 -15.48 30.41
C ILE A 22 -7.05 -15.33 28.88
N GLY A 23 -7.15 -16.45 28.17
CA GLY A 23 -7.09 -16.55 26.73
C GLY A 23 -8.22 -15.81 26.02
N LEU A 24 -9.44 -15.81 26.56
CA LEU A 24 -10.58 -15.09 25.97
C LEU A 24 -10.31 -13.58 25.89
N HIS A 25 -9.91 -12.98 27.01
CA HIS A 25 -9.62 -11.55 27.08
C HIS A 25 -8.43 -11.14 26.22
N LEU A 26 -7.39 -12.00 26.18
CA LEU A 26 -6.24 -11.76 25.33
C LEU A 26 -6.60 -11.89 23.84
N LEU A 27 -7.41 -12.89 23.46
CA LEU A 27 -7.82 -13.11 22.08
C LEU A 27 -8.65 -11.94 21.56
N ASP A 28 -9.69 -11.53 22.30
CA ASP A 28 -10.54 -10.40 21.92
C ASP A 28 -9.73 -9.11 21.77
N THR A 29 -8.80 -8.86 22.70
CA THR A 29 -7.97 -7.67 22.66
C THR A 29 -7.00 -7.71 21.47
N VAL A 30 -6.30 -8.82 21.26
CA VAL A 30 -5.35 -8.98 20.15
C VAL A 30 -6.07 -8.89 18.80
N ASP A 31 -7.22 -9.54 18.64
CA ASP A 31 -8.02 -9.50 17.42
C ASP A 31 -8.41 -8.07 17.06
N TRP A 32 -8.88 -7.29 18.04
CA TRP A 32 -9.21 -5.89 17.82
C TRP A 32 -7.99 -5.06 17.39
N TYR A 33 -6.85 -5.17 18.06
CA TYR A 33 -5.64 -4.42 17.67
C TYR A 33 -5.12 -4.83 16.28
N LEU A 34 -5.17 -6.12 15.93
CA LEU A 34 -4.75 -6.60 14.62
C LEU A 34 -5.71 -6.12 13.52
N ALA A 35 -7.01 -6.22 13.72
CA ALA A 35 -8.00 -5.82 12.71
C ALA A 35 -8.12 -4.29 12.59
N SER A 36 -8.19 -3.57 13.71
CA SER A 36 -8.47 -2.13 13.73
C SER A 36 -7.22 -1.25 13.63
N VAL A 37 -6.02 -1.74 13.97
CA VAL A 37 -4.79 -0.95 13.84
C VAL A 37 -3.92 -1.48 12.71
N LEU A 38 -3.49 -2.75 12.80
CA LEU A 38 -2.56 -3.31 11.82
C LEU A 38 -3.18 -3.42 10.42
N ALA A 39 -4.37 -4.01 10.29
CA ALA A 39 -4.97 -4.24 8.99
C ALA A 39 -5.37 -2.93 8.29
N LEU A 40 -5.91 -1.95 9.04
CA LEU A 40 -6.23 -0.63 8.49
C LEU A 40 -4.97 0.14 8.04
N PHE A 41 -3.91 0.13 8.85
CA PHE A 41 -2.63 0.73 8.46
C PHE A 41 -2.04 0.05 7.22
N ASN A 42 -2.04 -1.28 7.19
CA ASN A 42 -1.56 -2.03 6.04
C ASN A 42 -2.40 -1.75 4.78
N GLY A 43 -3.73 -1.64 4.91
CA GLY A 43 -4.61 -1.24 3.82
C GLY A 43 -4.28 0.16 3.28
N LEU A 44 -3.99 1.12 4.16
CA LEU A 44 -3.54 2.45 3.75
C LEU A 44 -2.22 2.39 2.96
N VAL A 45 -1.22 1.64 3.44
CA VAL A 45 0.06 1.48 2.74
C VAL A 45 -0.11 0.78 1.39
N GLN A 46 -0.93 -0.29 1.33
CA GLN A 46 -1.17 -1.03 0.09
C GLN A 46 -1.93 -0.21 -0.95
N SER A 47 -2.95 0.54 -0.53
CA SER A 47 -3.68 1.43 -1.43
C SER A 47 -2.84 2.61 -1.92
N ALA A 48 -1.94 3.14 -1.07
CA ALA A 48 -0.94 4.11 -1.49
C ALA A 48 0.03 3.51 -2.53
N ALA A 49 0.55 2.31 -2.25
CA ALA A 49 1.46 1.60 -3.13
C ALA A 49 0.82 1.32 -4.50
N VAL A 50 -0.37 0.71 -4.54
CA VAL A 50 -1.08 0.37 -5.79
C VAL A 50 -1.61 1.62 -6.49
N GLY A 51 -2.16 2.57 -5.74
CA GLY A 51 -2.83 3.75 -6.29
C GLY A 51 -1.89 4.81 -6.84
N PHE A 52 -0.69 4.97 -6.26
CA PHE A 52 0.22 6.07 -6.60
C PHE A 52 1.63 5.61 -7.03
N PHE A 53 2.13 4.49 -6.52
CA PHE A 53 3.52 4.07 -6.72
C PHE A 53 3.72 2.81 -7.58
N ALA A 54 2.65 2.10 -7.93
CA ALA A 54 2.72 0.98 -8.85
C ALA A 54 2.93 1.48 -10.29
N LYS A 55 3.83 0.84 -11.05
CA LYS A 55 4.08 1.13 -12.48
C LYS A 55 4.30 2.63 -12.78
N THR A 56 4.99 3.33 -11.89
CA THR A 56 5.24 4.78 -12.04
C THR A 56 6.33 5.10 -13.07
N ASP A 57 7.07 4.11 -13.58
CA ASP A 57 8.15 4.31 -14.56
C ASP A 57 7.65 5.01 -15.83
N ASP A 58 6.54 4.56 -16.40
CA ASP A 58 5.91 5.19 -17.57
C ASP A 58 5.41 6.60 -17.28
N GLN A 59 4.97 6.85 -16.04
CA GLN A 59 4.49 8.16 -15.61
C GLN A 59 5.67 9.13 -15.40
N PHE A 60 6.81 8.64 -14.91
CA PHE A 60 8.03 9.41 -14.77
C PHE A 60 8.64 9.82 -16.10
N GLU A 61 8.56 8.97 -17.11
CA GLU A 61 9.01 9.30 -18.47
C GLU A 61 8.16 10.41 -19.09
N LYS A 62 6.83 10.34 -18.92
CA LYS A 62 5.88 11.23 -19.63
C LYS A 62 5.53 12.54 -18.96
N ILE A 63 5.65 12.66 -17.64
CA ILE A 63 5.30 13.88 -16.88
C ILE A 63 6.49 14.38 -16.06
N GLY A 64 7.37 13.47 -15.65
CA GLY A 64 8.49 13.76 -14.77
C GLY A 64 8.29 13.21 -13.35
N LYS A 65 9.42 12.92 -12.71
CA LYS A 65 9.51 12.45 -11.33
C LYS A 65 8.91 13.43 -10.30
N PRO A 66 9.24 14.74 -10.31
CA PRO A 66 8.79 15.62 -9.23
C PRO A 66 7.28 15.80 -9.21
N ALA A 67 6.64 16.06 -10.37
CA ALA A 67 5.19 16.19 -10.47
C ALA A 67 4.45 14.93 -9.97
N THR A 68 4.94 13.75 -10.33
CA THR A 68 4.30 12.49 -9.94
C THR A 68 4.42 12.21 -8.44
N LEU A 69 5.59 12.46 -7.84
CA LEU A 69 5.79 12.25 -6.41
C LEU A 69 5.02 13.26 -5.55
N ILE A 70 4.98 14.54 -5.96
CA ILE A 70 4.21 15.58 -5.26
C ILE A 70 2.72 15.22 -5.27
N PHE A 71 2.20 14.72 -6.39
CA PHE A 71 0.80 14.31 -6.48
C PHE A 71 0.50 13.13 -5.56
N GLY A 72 1.33 12.09 -5.59
CA GLY A 72 1.14 10.89 -4.77
C GLY A 72 1.23 11.17 -3.27
N PHE A 73 2.37 11.72 -2.82
CA PHE A 73 2.57 12.04 -1.41
C PHE A 73 1.64 13.16 -0.93
N GLY A 74 1.34 14.14 -1.79
CA GLY A 74 0.43 15.23 -1.46
C GLY A 74 -1.00 14.75 -1.25
N TYR A 75 -1.50 13.81 -2.08
CA TYR A 75 -2.84 13.24 -1.90
C TYR A 75 -2.93 12.35 -0.65
N ILE A 76 -1.98 11.43 -0.46
CA ILE A 76 -1.96 10.57 0.74
C ILE A 76 -1.79 11.43 2.01
N GLY A 77 -0.90 12.42 1.96
CA GLY A 77 -0.69 13.38 3.03
C GLY A 77 -1.95 14.18 3.33
N ALA A 78 -2.69 14.61 2.30
CA ALA A 78 -3.97 15.28 2.48
C ALA A 78 -5.00 14.41 3.22
N CYS A 79 -5.09 13.11 2.90
CA CYS A 79 -5.96 12.18 3.61
C CYS A 79 -5.56 12.04 5.08
N VAL A 80 -4.27 11.83 5.36
CA VAL A 80 -3.77 11.67 6.74
C VAL A 80 -3.95 12.95 7.56
N VAL A 81 -3.52 14.09 7.03
CA VAL A 81 -3.65 15.40 7.72
C VAL A 81 -5.12 15.76 7.92
N GLY A 82 -5.96 15.58 6.89
CA GLY A 82 -7.40 15.81 6.99
C GLY A 82 -8.06 14.99 8.10
N THR A 83 -7.71 13.70 8.22
CA THR A 83 -8.18 12.86 9.32
C THR A 83 -7.68 13.34 10.68
N ILE A 84 -6.39 13.69 10.81
CA ILE A 84 -5.84 14.19 12.09
C ILE A 84 -6.61 15.43 12.54
N PHE A 85 -6.81 16.42 11.67
CA PHE A 85 -7.59 17.61 11.99
C PHE A 85 -9.06 17.30 12.27
N GLY A 86 -9.61 16.27 11.63
CA GLY A 86 -10.98 15.79 11.88
C GLY A 86 -11.21 15.22 13.28
N PHE A 87 -10.20 14.59 13.89
CA PHE A 87 -10.29 13.98 15.22
C PHE A 87 -9.56 14.76 16.33
N ALA A 88 -8.73 15.75 16.00
CA ALA A 88 -7.93 16.51 16.98
C ALA A 88 -8.74 17.50 17.84
N LEU A 89 -9.94 17.88 17.41
CA LEU A 89 -10.80 18.83 18.12
C LEU A 89 -11.96 18.09 18.84
N PRO A 90 -12.59 18.66 19.86
CA PRO A 90 -13.71 18.02 20.60
C PRO A 90 -15.12 18.45 20.16
N SER A 91 -15.29 19.26 19.10
CA SER A 91 -16.59 19.86 18.71
C SER A 91 -17.33 19.14 17.55
N VAL A 92 -18.62 19.40 17.34
CA VAL A 92 -19.40 18.77 16.24
C VAL A 92 -18.93 19.24 14.85
N LEU A 93 -18.16 20.34 14.77
CA LEU A 93 -17.67 20.93 13.52
C LEU A 93 -16.45 20.18 12.93
N ASN A 94 -15.85 19.24 13.67
CA ASN A 94 -14.52 18.71 13.32
C ASN A 94 -14.54 17.83 12.07
N GLY A 95 -15.58 17.03 11.86
CA GLY A 95 -15.69 16.17 10.67
C GLY A 95 -15.69 16.99 9.38
N GLY A 96 -16.41 18.12 9.38
CA GLY A 96 -16.42 19.04 8.24
C GLY A 96 -15.09 19.76 8.04
N LEU A 97 -14.46 20.23 9.12
CA LEU A 97 -13.16 20.92 9.04
C LEU A 97 -12.04 20.00 8.54
N GLY A 98 -11.98 18.76 9.01
CA GLY A 98 -10.99 17.77 8.55
C GLY A 98 -11.10 17.48 7.05
N ILE A 99 -12.34 17.31 6.55
CA ILE A 99 -12.60 17.13 5.11
C ILE A 99 -12.16 18.37 4.32
N LEU A 100 -12.50 19.58 4.80
CA LEU A 100 -12.11 20.83 4.12
C LEU A 100 -10.59 20.99 4.05
N VAL A 101 -9.89 20.77 5.17
CA VAL A 101 -8.41 20.84 5.21
C VAL A 101 -7.81 19.80 4.26
N GLY A 102 -8.33 18.57 4.26
CA GLY A 102 -7.90 17.53 3.32
C GLY A 102 -8.11 17.94 1.86
N ILE A 103 -9.27 18.49 1.51
CA ILE A 103 -9.55 18.96 0.15
C ILE A 103 -8.59 20.08 -0.26
N VAL A 104 -8.35 21.06 0.62
CA VAL A 104 -7.43 22.18 0.35
C VAL A 104 -6.01 21.66 0.07
N ILE A 105 -5.51 20.73 0.88
CA ILE A 105 -4.18 20.15 0.68
C ILE A 105 -4.13 19.31 -0.61
N ALA A 106 -5.16 18.52 -0.91
CA ALA A 106 -5.23 17.71 -2.13
C ALA A 106 -5.27 18.58 -3.39
N VAL A 107 -6.05 19.66 -3.38
CA VAL A 107 -6.09 20.65 -4.47
C VAL A 107 -4.75 21.36 -4.61
N GLY A 108 -4.15 21.77 -3.49
CA GLY A 108 -2.80 22.36 -3.47
C GLY A 108 -1.75 21.42 -4.07
N ALA A 109 -1.80 20.13 -3.74
CA ALA A 109 -0.91 19.11 -4.30
C ALA A 109 -1.10 18.97 -5.82
N VAL A 110 -2.33 19.01 -6.33
CA VAL A 110 -2.60 18.98 -7.78
C VAL A 110 -2.00 20.21 -8.47
N ILE A 111 -2.22 21.41 -7.91
CA ILE A 111 -1.69 22.66 -8.48
C ILE A 111 -0.16 22.64 -8.50
N LEU A 112 0.48 22.26 -7.39
CA LEU A 112 1.94 22.16 -7.32
C LEU A 112 2.49 21.11 -8.28
N SER A 113 1.81 19.98 -8.42
CA SER A 113 2.20 18.93 -9.36
C SER A 113 2.10 19.42 -10.81
N TRP A 114 1.07 20.21 -11.13
CA TRP A 114 0.89 20.81 -12.44
C TRP A 114 1.99 21.80 -12.79
N MET A 115 2.48 22.57 -11.82
CA MET A 115 3.58 23.52 -12.02
C MET A 115 4.94 22.85 -12.26
N MET A 116 5.11 21.60 -11.83
CA MET A 116 6.36 20.84 -11.89
C MET A 116 6.40 19.82 -13.05
N ILE A 117 5.54 20.00 -14.06
CA ILE A 117 5.53 19.14 -15.25
C ILE A 117 6.66 19.59 -16.18
N ASP A 118 7.78 18.85 -16.17
CA ASP A 118 8.97 19.18 -16.94
C ASP A 118 9.00 18.48 -18.31
N ASN A 119 8.67 17.20 -18.34
CA ASN A 119 8.65 16.40 -19.57
C ASN A 119 7.21 16.38 -20.08
N SER A 120 6.91 17.07 -21.18
CA SER A 120 5.55 17.02 -21.75
C SER A 120 5.50 17.20 -23.27
N ALA A 121 6.62 16.93 -23.94
CA ALA A 121 6.74 17.11 -25.38
C ALA A 121 5.72 16.23 -26.12
N GLY A 122 4.84 16.89 -26.90
CA GLY A 122 3.86 16.21 -27.75
C GLY A 122 2.55 15.77 -27.08
N LEU A 123 2.36 16.01 -25.78
CA LEU A 123 1.12 15.68 -25.07
C LEU A 123 0.18 16.88 -24.97
N SER A 124 -1.10 16.65 -25.26
CA SER A 124 -2.18 17.61 -24.99
C SER A 124 -2.36 17.82 -23.49
N GLU A 125 -2.87 18.98 -23.07
CA GLU A 125 -3.14 19.28 -21.65
C GLU A 125 -4.06 18.24 -20.99
N VAL A 126 -5.04 17.74 -21.74
CA VAL A 126 -5.95 16.67 -21.27
C VAL A 126 -5.19 15.37 -21.04
N GLU A 127 -4.23 15.04 -21.92
CA GLU A 127 -3.41 13.84 -21.78
C GLU A 127 -2.44 13.97 -20.61
N LYS A 128 -1.87 15.16 -20.38
CA LYS A 128 -1.03 15.43 -19.20
C LYS A 128 -1.83 15.21 -17.91
N MET A 129 -3.05 15.73 -17.84
CA MET A 129 -3.92 15.54 -16.67
C MET A 129 -4.31 14.06 -16.50
N TRP A 130 -4.58 13.36 -17.60
CA TRP A 130 -4.87 11.92 -17.59
C TRP A 130 -3.67 11.11 -17.08
N TRP A 131 -2.47 11.35 -17.60
CA TRP A 131 -1.25 10.67 -17.15
C TRP A 131 -0.95 10.95 -15.68
N LEU A 132 -1.22 12.16 -15.19
CA LEU A 132 -0.94 12.53 -13.80
C LEU A 132 -1.92 11.85 -12.83
N THR A 133 -3.20 11.82 -13.21
CA THR A 133 -4.28 11.36 -12.33
C THR A 133 -4.58 9.86 -12.46
N MET A 134 -4.51 9.29 -13.66
CA MET A 134 -4.95 7.92 -13.93
C MET A 134 -3.88 7.03 -14.57
N GLY A 135 -2.77 7.60 -15.07
CA GLY A 135 -1.78 6.88 -15.87
C GLY A 135 -1.32 5.57 -15.25
N ASN A 136 -0.82 5.60 -14.01
CA ASN A 136 -0.28 4.42 -13.35
C ASN A 136 -1.28 3.27 -13.15
N ILE A 137 -2.45 3.55 -12.57
CA ILE A 137 -3.43 2.54 -12.19
C ILE A 137 -4.15 1.97 -13.40
N GLU A 138 -4.33 2.78 -14.44
CA GLU A 138 -4.96 2.32 -15.68
C GLU A 138 -4.02 1.40 -16.46
N THR A 139 -2.72 1.71 -16.51
CA THR A 139 -1.71 0.80 -17.07
C THR A 139 -1.75 -0.55 -16.35
N LEU A 140 -1.74 -0.53 -15.01
CA LEU A 140 -1.83 -1.76 -14.20
C LEU A 140 -3.11 -2.54 -14.49
N ARG A 141 -4.25 -1.86 -14.63
CA ARG A 141 -5.54 -2.50 -14.92
C ARG A 141 -5.56 -3.10 -16.33
N ILE A 142 -4.93 -2.47 -17.31
CA ILE A 142 -4.84 -2.99 -18.68
C ILE A 142 -4.00 -4.27 -18.68
N GLU A 143 -2.80 -4.26 -18.09
CA GLU A 143 -1.94 -5.45 -17.97
C GLU A 143 -2.64 -6.60 -17.22
N LEU A 144 -3.36 -6.27 -16.13
CA LEU A 144 -4.10 -7.26 -15.36
C LEU A 144 -5.25 -7.87 -16.16
N ASN A 145 -5.99 -7.04 -16.92
CA ASN A 145 -7.07 -7.52 -17.78
C ASN A 145 -6.55 -8.40 -18.93
N GLU A 146 -5.37 -8.11 -19.47
CA GLU A 146 -4.73 -8.95 -20.49
C GLU A 146 -4.35 -10.31 -19.93
N THR A 147 -3.90 -10.36 -18.67
CA THR A 147 -3.52 -11.62 -18.00
C THR A 147 -4.73 -12.44 -17.56
N VAL A 148 -5.74 -11.80 -16.96
CA VAL A 148 -6.88 -12.49 -16.32
C VAL A 148 -7.99 -12.83 -17.31
N ALA A 149 -8.23 -11.98 -18.31
CA ALA A 149 -9.36 -12.14 -19.24
C ALA A 149 -8.95 -11.89 -20.71
N PRO A 150 -7.99 -12.67 -21.26
CA PRO A 150 -7.64 -12.57 -22.67
C PRO A 150 -8.84 -12.92 -23.55
N GLY A 151 -9.38 -11.93 -24.28
CA GLY A 151 -10.46 -12.12 -25.25
C GLY A 151 -11.88 -12.28 -24.68
N ASN A 152 -12.09 -12.15 -23.36
CA ASN A 152 -13.42 -12.19 -22.75
C ASN A 152 -13.84 -10.84 -22.18
N THR A 153 -14.92 -10.26 -22.69
CA THR A 153 -15.42 -8.93 -22.27
C THR A 153 -16.04 -8.92 -20.87
N TRP A 154 -16.62 -10.04 -20.41
CA TRP A 154 -17.44 -10.06 -19.18
C TRP A 154 -16.63 -10.06 -17.88
N TRP A 155 -15.39 -10.54 -17.93
CA TRP A 155 -14.50 -10.64 -16.77
C TRP A 155 -13.47 -9.50 -16.71
N ARG A 156 -13.63 -8.46 -17.54
CA ARG A 156 -12.72 -7.31 -17.55
C ARG A 156 -13.03 -6.39 -16.38
N ILE A 157 -11.99 -6.05 -15.64
CA ILE A 157 -12.01 -5.03 -14.61
C ILE A 157 -12.27 -3.69 -15.29
N THR A 158 -13.34 -3.02 -14.89
CA THR A 158 -13.76 -1.72 -15.43
C THR A 158 -12.92 -0.57 -14.85
N PRO A 159 -12.81 0.59 -15.55
CA PRO A 159 -12.09 1.76 -15.03
C PRO A 159 -12.64 2.31 -13.71
N MET A 160 -13.91 2.02 -13.39
CA MET A 160 -14.52 2.44 -12.13
C MET A 160 -13.74 1.89 -10.91
N TRP A 161 -13.20 0.68 -11.01
CA TRP A 161 -12.39 0.09 -9.95
C TRP A 161 -11.08 0.85 -9.73
N SER A 162 -10.47 1.37 -10.80
CA SER A 162 -9.27 2.22 -10.71
C SER A 162 -9.54 3.48 -9.89
N ILE A 163 -10.70 4.12 -10.12
CA ILE A 163 -11.11 5.32 -9.38
C ILE A 163 -11.33 4.99 -7.90
N LEU A 164 -12.05 3.91 -7.61
CA LEU A 164 -12.38 3.51 -6.25
C LEU A 164 -11.12 3.19 -5.44
N MET A 165 -10.18 2.45 -6.05
CA MET A 165 -8.93 2.06 -5.40
C MET A 165 -8.00 3.25 -5.15
N LYS A 166 -7.92 4.21 -6.09
CA LYS A 166 -7.00 5.35 -5.98
C LYS A 166 -7.53 6.48 -5.10
N TYR A 167 -8.83 6.79 -5.19
CA TYR A 167 -9.42 7.99 -4.56
C TYR A 167 -10.38 7.70 -3.40
N CYS A 168 -11.02 6.53 -3.35
CA CYS A 168 -11.98 6.24 -2.28
C CYS A 168 -11.35 5.42 -1.15
N TYR A 169 -10.49 4.45 -1.49
CA TYR A 169 -9.93 3.55 -0.48
C TYR A 169 -8.97 4.23 0.52
N PRO A 170 -7.98 5.05 0.09
CA PRO A 170 -7.10 5.74 1.04
C PRO A 170 -7.81 6.61 2.07
N PRO A 171 -8.79 7.48 1.71
CA PRO A 171 -9.48 8.30 2.72
C PRO A 171 -10.38 7.46 3.63
N ILE A 172 -11.04 6.41 3.12
CA ILE A 172 -11.83 5.50 3.97
C ILE A 172 -10.93 4.84 5.02
N MET A 173 -9.75 4.34 4.61
CA MET A 173 -8.79 3.73 5.54
C MET A 173 -8.28 4.73 6.57
N CYS A 174 -7.95 5.96 6.18
CA CYS A 174 -7.55 7.00 7.13
C CYS A 174 -8.66 7.29 8.14
N ILE A 175 -9.91 7.46 7.70
CA ILE A 175 -11.04 7.75 8.60
C ILE A 175 -11.26 6.60 9.59
N LEU A 176 -11.29 5.35 9.11
CA LEU A 176 -11.48 4.18 9.99
C LEU A 176 -10.33 4.02 10.99
N LEU A 177 -9.09 4.31 10.56
CA LEU A 177 -7.93 4.32 11.45
C LEU A 177 -8.07 5.44 12.50
N GLY A 178 -8.53 6.62 12.09
CA GLY A 178 -8.83 7.74 12.98
C GLY A 178 -9.87 7.42 14.06
N ILE A 179 -10.97 6.78 13.67
CA ILE A 179 -12.00 6.30 14.62
C ILE A 179 -11.38 5.29 15.60
N SER A 180 -10.61 4.34 15.08
CA SER A 180 -9.96 3.29 15.89
C SER A 180 -9.00 3.88 16.93
N PHE A 181 -8.22 4.90 16.56
CA PHE A 181 -7.33 5.61 17.48
C PHE A 181 -8.05 6.53 18.47
N SER A 182 -9.15 7.17 18.06
CA SER A 182 -9.89 8.12 18.88
C SER A 182 -10.73 7.46 19.97
N GLU A 183 -11.45 6.39 19.63
CA GLU A 183 -12.47 5.84 20.53
C GLU A 183 -11.97 4.69 21.39
N ASN A 184 -11.11 3.84 20.85
CA ASN A 184 -10.89 2.49 21.41
C ASN A 184 -9.41 2.19 21.74
N PHE A 185 -8.48 3.05 21.32
CA PHE A 185 -7.05 2.85 21.58
C PHE A 185 -6.74 2.98 23.07
N GLY A 186 -6.24 1.90 23.68
CA GLY A 186 -5.95 1.85 25.11
C GLY A 186 -7.18 1.83 26.03
N ARG A 187 -8.39 1.59 25.48
CA ARG A 187 -9.65 1.49 26.25
C ARG A 187 -10.58 0.38 25.77
N TYR A 188 -10.08 -0.52 24.92
CA TYR A 188 -10.90 -1.60 24.38
C TYR A 188 -11.48 -2.48 25.49
N GLY A 189 -12.82 -2.56 25.54
CA GLY A 189 -13.58 -3.42 26.45
C GLY A 189 -13.39 -3.16 27.94
N ASP A 190 -12.85 -2.00 28.34
CA ASP A 190 -12.39 -1.71 29.71
C ASP A 190 -11.46 -2.78 30.29
N TYR A 191 -10.78 -3.55 29.42
CA TYR A 191 -9.89 -4.60 29.83
C TYR A 191 -8.64 -4.05 30.52
N PRO A 192 -8.01 -4.83 31.43
CA PRO A 192 -6.76 -4.43 32.08
C PRO A 192 -5.69 -3.98 31.07
N VAL A 193 -4.96 -2.93 31.44
CA VAL A 193 -3.92 -2.29 30.60
C VAL A 193 -2.88 -3.29 30.10
N GLN A 194 -2.62 -4.36 30.86
CA GLN A 194 -1.67 -5.41 30.49
C GLN A 194 -2.06 -6.14 29.20
N TYR A 195 -3.34 -6.50 29.03
CA TYR A 195 -3.80 -7.20 27.83
C TYR A 195 -3.79 -6.28 26.61
N GLN A 196 -4.13 -5.01 26.82
CA GLN A 196 -4.09 -4.00 25.78
C GLN A 196 -2.67 -3.72 25.30
N ALA A 197 -1.70 -3.68 26.22
CA ALA A 197 -0.29 -3.51 25.87
C ALA A 197 0.21 -4.68 25.01
N ILE A 198 -0.19 -5.92 25.31
CA ILE A 198 0.18 -7.10 24.51
C ILE A 198 -0.41 -7.00 23.10
N GLY A 199 -1.71 -6.67 22.98
CA GLY A 199 -2.36 -6.47 21.68
C GLY A 199 -1.69 -5.37 20.85
N ALA A 200 -1.36 -4.24 21.47
CA ALA A 200 -0.63 -3.16 20.83
C ALA A 200 0.75 -3.62 20.34
N VAL A 201 1.51 -4.37 21.15
CA VAL A 201 2.82 -4.91 20.75
C VAL A 201 2.69 -5.77 19.49
N PHE A 202 1.71 -6.68 19.42
CA PHE A 202 1.49 -7.49 18.22
C PHE A 202 1.18 -6.64 16.98
N ALA A 203 0.32 -5.63 17.12
CA ALA A 203 0.00 -4.72 16.02
C ALA A 203 1.24 -3.93 15.56
N PHE A 204 2.03 -3.38 16.49
CA PHE A 204 3.24 -2.61 16.16
C PHE A 204 4.35 -3.49 15.58
N VAL A 205 4.49 -4.74 16.03
CA VAL A 205 5.40 -5.72 15.40
C VAL A 205 4.98 -5.99 13.95
N GLY A 206 3.68 -6.14 13.70
CA GLY A 206 3.17 -6.26 12.33
C GLY A 206 3.47 -5.02 11.48
N ILE A 207 3.24 -3.81 12.02
CA ILE A 207 3.55 -2.55 11.35
C ILE A 207 5.05 -2.46 11.06
N PHE A 208 5.89 -2.87 12.01
CA PHE A 208 7.34 -2.90 11.83
C PHE A 208 7.74 -3.77 10.64
N PHE A 209 7.16 -4.97 10.48
CA PHE A 209 7.42 -5.81 9.30
C PHE A 209 6.94 -5.16 8.00
N VAL A 210 5.76 -4.53 8.00
CA VAL A 210 5.27 -3.79 6.81
C VAL A 210 6.24 -2.66 6.43
N LEU A 211 6.69 -1.87 7.40
CA LEU A 211 7.65 -0.79 7.18
C LEU A 211 9.02 -1.31 6.75
N LEU A 212 9.48 -2.42 7.33
CA LEU A 212 10.73 -3.06 6.94
C LEU A 212 10.67 -3.51 5.47
N GLY A 213 9.53 -4.07 5.03
CA GLY A 213 9.33 -4.42 3.62
C GLY A 213 9.31 -3.22 2.68
N MET A 214 8.78 -2.09 3.16
CA MET A 214 8.72 -0.86 2.39
C MET A 214 10.10 -0.19 2.23
N PHE A 215 10.92 -0.13 3.29
CA PHE A 215 12.23 0.54 3.27
C PHE A 215 13.38 -0.38 2.86
N LEU A 216 13.30 -1.66 3.18
CA LEU A 216 14.32 -2.67 2.90
C LEU A 216 13.68 -3.87 2.17
N PRO A 217 13.26 -3.69 0.90
CA PRO A 217 12.69 -4.79 0.11
C PRO A 217 13.67 -5.95 -0.07
N SER A 218 14.98 -5.67 0.01
CA SER A 218 16.04 -6.68 -0.05
C SER A 218 15.97 -7.71 1.08
N ALA A 219 15.45 -7.34 2.26
CA ALA A 219 15.29 -8.26 3.39
C ALA A 219 14.27 -9.39 3.10
N TYR A 220 13.33 -9.17 2.19
CA TYR A 220 12.29 -10.14 1.81
C TYR A 220 12.67 -10.98 0.57
N THR A 221 13.85 -10.79 0.00
CA THR A 221 14.33 -11.56 -1.16
C THR A 221 14.45 -13.06 -0.90
N MET A 222 14.60 -13.46 0.36
CA MET A 222 14.57 -14.87 0.78
C MET A 222 13.17 -15.50 0.66
N PHE A 223 12.11 -14.69 0.78
CA PHE A 223 10.71 -15.15 0.72
C PHE A 223 10.08 -14.96 -0.66
N LEU A 224 10.71 -14.18 -1.53
CA LEU A 224 10.30 -14.06 -2.91
C LEU A 224 10.59 -15.40 -3.63
N PRO A 225 9.64 -15.96 -4.40
CA PRO A 225 9.97 -17.06 -5.30
C PRO A 225 11.14 -16.60 -6.19
N PRO A 226 12.08 -17.49 -6.56
CA PRO A 226 13.17 -17.16 -7.44
C PRO A 226 12.58 -16.40 -8.62
N LYS A 227 13.02 -15.13 -8.78
CA LYS A 227 12.53 -14.18 -9.78
C LYS A 227 12.26 -14.98 -11.05
N GLU A 228 11.00 -15.14 -11.44
CA GLU A 228 10.67 -15.88 -12.65
C GLU A 228 11.56 -15.29 -13.75
N THR A 229 12.55 -16.09 -14.16
CA THR A 229 13.48 -15.86 -15.25
C THR A 229 12.67 -15.19 -16.32
N SER A 230 13.03 -13.95 -16.69
CA SER A 230 12.12 -13.02 -17.35
C SER A 230 11.28 -13.74 -18.39
N GLU A 231 10.00 -13.43 -18.52
CA GLU A 231 9.13 -14.03 -19.54
C GLU A 231 9.80 -14.01 -20.94
N ALA A 232 10.75 -13.08 -21.18
CA ALA A 232 11.66 -13.03 -22.32
C ALA A 232 12.70 -14.16 -22.40
N GLU A 233 13.34 -14.57 -21.30
CA GLU A 233 14.22 -15.74 -21.23
C GLU A 233 13.45 -17.06 -21.37
N LEU A 234 12.27 -17.19 -20.75
CA LEU A 234 11.39 -18.35 -20.94
C LEU A 234 10.89 -18.42 -22.39
N LYS A 235 10.48 -17.29 -23.00
CA LYS A 235 10.11 -17.22 -24.43
C LYS A 235 11.30 -17.54 -25.34
N ALA A 236 12.52 -17.12 -25.01
CA ALA A 236 13.73 -17.44 -25.78
C ALA A 236 14.09 -18.93 -25.72
N VAL A 237 13.97 -19.55 -24.55
CA VAL A 237 14.22 -21.00 -24.35
C VAL A 237 13.13 -21.85 -25.00
N VAL A 238 11.84 -21.47 -24.90
CA VAL A 238 10.72 -22.15 -25.56
C VAL A 238 10.77 -22.01 -27.09
N ALA A 239 11.32 -20.91 -27.61
CA ALA A 239 11.54 -20.70 -29.04
C ALA A 239 12.80 -21.40 -29.60
N GLY A 240 13.53 -22.18 -28.78
CA GLY A 240 14.74 -22.90 -29.21
C GLY A 240 15.94 -22.00 -29.51
N GLY A 241 15.91 -20.74 -29.07
CA GLY A 241 17.02 -19.79 -29.21
C GLY A 241 18.04 -19.98 -28.09
N THR A 242 19.33 -19.83 -28.42
CA THR A 242 20.38 -19.68 -27.40
C THR A 242 20.06 -18.47 -26.51
N PRO A 243 20.19 -18.58 -25.17
CA PRO A 243 19.88 -17.49 -24.27
C PRO A 243 20.75 -16.27 -24.61
N PRO A 244 20.19 -15.04 -24.57
CA PRO A 244 20.98 -13.83 -24.77
C PRO A 244 22.08 -13.75 -23.70
N PRO A 245 23.27 -13.23 -24.04
CA PRO A 245 24.34 -13.09 -23.07
C PRO A 245 23.88 -12.22 -21.91
N PRO A 246 24.31 -12.51 -20.67
CA PRO A 246 23.95 -11.72 -19.51
C PRO A 246 24.32 -10.25 -19.76
N PRO A 247 23.49 -9.28 -19.31
CA PRO A 247 23.80 -7.88 -19.47
C PRO A 247 25.17 -7.58 -18.85
N PRO A 248 25.99 -6.74 -19.49
CA PRO A 248 27.32 -6.41 -18.96
C PRO A 248 27.16 -5.89 -17.54
N ARG A 249 27.89 -6.53 -16.62
CA ARG A 249 27.95 -6.12 -15.21
C ARG A 249 28.54 -4.71 -15.21
N ASP A 250 27.70 -3.69 -15.07
CA ASP A 250 28.10 -2.28 -14.91
C ASP A 250 28.98 -2.17 -13.66
N ARG A 251 30.29 -2.38 -13.83
CA ARG A 251 31.30 -2.17 -12.78
C ARG A 251 31.48 -0.69 -12.44
N ASP A 252 30.78 0.21 -13.12
CA ASP A 252 30.90 1.64 -12.95
C ASP A 252 29.87 2.23 -11.96
N ARG A 253 28.81 1.49 -11.59
CA ARG A 253 27.85 1.94 -10.56
C ARG A 253 28.29 1.69 -9.12
N GLU A 254 29.32 0.88 -8.89
CA GLU A 254 29.88 0.62 -7.55
C GLU A 254 30.91 1.68 -7.12
N ARG A 255 31.21 2.69 -7.97
CA ARG A 255 32.17 3.77 -7.65
C ARG A 255 31.53 5.06 -7.14
N ASP A 256 30.21 5.21 -7.24
CA ASP A 256 29.49 6.44 -6.87
C ASP A 256 28.45 6.23 -5.74
N LEU A 257 28.64 5.19 -4.90
CA LEU A 257 27.98 5.03 -3.60
C LEU A 257 28.96 5.26 -2.46
#